data_AF-A0A5J5SK88-F1
#
_entry.id   AF-A0A5J5SK88-F1
#
_cell.length_a   1.000
_cell.length_b   1.000
_cell.length_c   1.000
_cell.angle_alpha   90.00
_cell.angle_beta   90.00
_cell.angle_gamma   90.00
#
_symmetry.space_group_name_H-M   'P 1'
#
loop_
_entity.id
_entity.type
_entity.pdbx_description
1 polymer ?
#
loop_
_entity_poly.entity_id
_entity_poly.type
_entity_poly.pdbx_seq_one_letter_code
_entity_poly.pdbx_strand_id
1 'polypeptide(L)'
;MELRTFHHHSLQVFMLLSLISNCYARFVVEKNSLTVTSPEKIKGTHDSAIGNFGIPQYGGSMAGVVVYPEENRKACKTFDDFGISFKSKPGSLPTYVLVDRGDCFFALKVWNVQQAGASAVLVADDISEALITMDNPEEDSSSVKYIENITIPSALIEKTFGETLKKAIRGGDMVNVNLDWRDAVPQPDDRVEYELWTNSNDECGVKCDMLMAFVKDFKGAAQILEKGGYTQFTPHYITWYCPQAFTLSRHCKSQCINRGRYCAPDPEQDFSSGYEGKDVVIENLRQLCVFKVANETNRPWMWWDYVTDFEIRWPMKEKRYNKECADGVIKSFDCFFALKVWTVRQAVLLQCLLRMI
;
A
#
# COMPACT_ATOMS: atom_id res chain seq x y z
N MET A 1 -33.83 40.35 18.18
CA MET A 1 -32.48 40.19 17.60
C MET A 1 -31.87 38.80 17.91
N GLU A 2 -32.63 37.85 18.47
CA GLU A 2 -32.11 36.55 18.92
C GLU A 2 -32.47 35.35 18.02
N LEU A 3 -33.47 35.47 17.13
CA LEU A 3 -33.85 34.36 16.25
C LEU A 3 -32.90 34.16 15.04
N ARG A 4 -32.22 35.21 14.58
CA ARG A 4 -31.28 35.13 13.44
C ARG A 4 -29.96 34.48 13.81
N THR A 5 -29.50 34.67 15.04
CA THR A 5 -28.27 34.05 15.57
C THR A 5 -28.44 32.55 15.77
N PHE A 6 -29.61 32.10 16.22
CA PHE A 6 -29.90 30.66 16.43
C PHE A 6 -29.90 29.85 15.12
N HIS A 7 -30.47 30.40 14.05
CA HIS A 7 -30.42 29.79 12.72
C HIS A 7 -29.00 29.75 12.14
N HIS A 8 -28.17 30.76 12.41
CA HIS A 8 -26.81 30.81 11.89
C HIS A 8 -25.90 29.78 12.57
N HIS A 9 -26.07 29.57 13.88
CA HIS A 9 -25.35 28.54 14.62
C HIS A 9 -25.79 27.12 14.25
N SER A 10 -27.09 26.89 14.00
CA SER A 10 -27.56 25.58 13.53
C SER A 10 -27.03 25.23 12.14
N LEU A 11 -26.93 26.21 11.22
CA LEU A 11 -26.36 25.99 9.88
C LEU A 11 -24.85 25.70 9.93
N GLN A 12 -24.12 26.35 10.82
CA GLN A 12 -22.68 26.13 11.02
C GLN A 12 -22.37 24.75 11.62
N VAL A 13 -23.20 24.27 12.55
CA VAL A 13 -23.07 22.91 13.12
C VAL A 13 -23.38 21.84 12.07
N PHE A 14 -24.39 22.06 11.22
CA PHE A 14 -24.73 21.12 10.14
C PHE A 14 -23.64 21.05 9.07
N MET A 15 -22.98 22.18 8.75
CA MET A 15 -21.83 22.20 7.83
C MET A 15 -20.58 21.52 8.41
N LEU A 16 -20.36 21.61 9.73
CA LEU A 16 -19.25 20.90 10.40
C LEU A 16 -19.45 19.39 10.43
N LEU A 17 -20.69 18.92 10.63
CA LEU A 17 -21.03 17.49 10.63
C LEU A 17 -20.91 16.85 9.24
N SER A 18 -21.17 17.60 8.16
CA SER A 18 -20.99 17.12 6.78
C SER A 18 -19.52 16.99 6.33
N LEU A 19 -18.57 17.56 7.07
CA LEU A 19 -17.13 17.50 6.76
C LEU A 19 -16.39 16.37 7.47
N ILE A 20 -17.09 15.59 8.31
CA ILE A 20 -16.56 14.33 8.85
C ILE A 20 -16.76 13.26 7.76
N SER A 21 -16.00 13.40 6.67
CA SER A 21 -15.78 12.26 5.79
C SER A 21 -15.00 11.26 6.62
N ASN A 22 -15.68 10.20 7.06
CA ASN A 22 -15.00 9.08 7.68
C ASN A 22 -14.03 8.53 6.63
N CYS A 23 -12.73 8.84 6.77
CA CYS A 23 -11.66 8.06 6.15
C CYS A 23 -11.67 6.69 6.81
N TYR A 24 -12.62 5.84 6.40
CA TYR A 24 -12.46 4.42 6.55
C TYR A 24 -11.43 4.01 5.52
N ALA A 25 -10.21 3.72 5.96
CA ALA A 25 -9.37 2.77 5.24
C ALA A 25 -10.13 1.45 5.25
N ARG A 26 -10.99 1.24 4.25
CA ARG A 26 -11.64 -0.05 4.05
C ARG A 26 -10.64 -0.90 3.31
N PHE A 27 -10.11 -1.89 4.00
CA PHE A 27 -9.46 -3.00 3.33
C PHE A 27 -10.48 -3.62 2.37
N VAL A 28 -10.19 -3.54 1.07
CA VAL A 28 -11.05 -4.12 0.04
C VAL A 28 -10.67 -5.60 -0.04
N VAL A 29 -11.38 -6.42 0.71
CA VAL A 29 -11.42 -7.86 0.41
C VAL A 29 -12.17 -7.99 -0.91
N GLU A 30 -11.56 -8.63 -1.90
CA GLU A 30 -12.21 -8.99 -3.15
C GLU A 30 -13.45 -9.85 -2.85
N LYS A 31 -14.62 -9.24 -2.97
CA LYS A 31 -15.87 -9.95 -2.75
C LYS A 31 -16.18 -10.81 -3.95
N ASN A 32 -16.63 -12.03 -3.71
CA ASN A 32 -17.06 -12.97 -4.75
C ASN A 32 -15.96 -13.44 -5.74
N SER A 33 -14.69 -13.37 -5.37
CA SER A 33 -13.55 -13.75 -6.21
C SER A 33 -13.38 -15.26 -6.42
N LEU A 34 -14.05 -16.11 -5.64
CA LEU A 34 -13.94 -17.57 -5.75
C LEU A 34 -15.31 -18.24 -5.93
N THR A 35 -15.51 -18.94 -7.04
CA THR A 35 -16.77 -19.64 -7.35
C THR A 35 -16.58 -21.15 -7.41
N VAL A 36 -17.31 -21.90 -6.60
CA VAL A 36 -17.39 -23.36 -6.71
C VAL A 36 -18.36 -23.72 -7.84
N THR A 37 -17.87 -24.46 -8.82
CA THR A 37 -18.65 -24.91 -9.98
C THR A 37 -19.12 -26.37 -9.84
N SER A 38 -18.43 -27.17 -9.03
CA SER A 38 -18.80 -28.56 -8.68
C SER A 38 -18.24 -28.91 -7.29
N PRO A 39 -18.91 -29.77 -6.50
CA PRO A 39 -20.22 -30.40 -6.75
C PRO A 39 -21.40 -29.45 -6.44
N GLU A 40 -22.58 -29.73 -7.00
CA GLU A 40 -23.80 -28.88 -6.88
C GLU A 40 -24.18 -28.56 -5.43
N LYS A 41 -23.92 -29.48 -4.48
CA LYS A 41 -24.24 -29.30 -3.05
C LYS A 41 -23.49 -28.16 -2.36
N ILE A 42 -22.34 -27.74 -2.89
CA ILE A 42 -21.53 -26.64 -2.35
C ILE A 42 -21.25 -25.58 -3.42
N LYS A 43 -22.01 -25.61 -4.51
CA LYS A 43 -21.91 -24.63 -5.59
C LYS A 43 -22.36 -23.27 -5.08
N GLY A 44 -21.59 -22.26 -5.42
CA GLY A 44 -21.82 -20.90 -4.94
C GLY A 44 -20.58 -20.04 -5.11
N THR A 45 -20.76 -18.77 -4.83
CA THR A 45 -19.68 -17.78 -4.86
C THR A 45 -19.34 -17.37 -3.44
N HIS A 46 -18.05 -17.25 -3.17
CA HIS A 46 -17.48 -17.02 -1.86
C HIS A 46 -16.44 -15.90 -1.94
N ASP A 47 -16.32 -15.17 -0.84
CA ASP A 47 -15.29 -14.16 -0.69
C ASP A 47 -13.92 -14.84 -0.50
N SER A 48 -12.88 -14.24 -1.08
CA SER A 48 -11.50 -14.67 -0.88
C SER A 48 -10.56 -13.48 -0.94
N ALA A 49 -9.48 -13.50 -0.16
CA ALA A 49 -8.46 -12.46 -0.19
C ALA A 49 -7.26 -12.92 -1.01
N ILE A 50 -7.07 -12.32 -2.19
CA ILE A 50 -5.93 -12.63 -3.06
C ILE A 50 -4.62 -12.21 -2.38
N GLY A 51 -3.57 -13.02 -2.55
CA GLY A 51 -2.25 -12.72 -2.00
C GLY A 51 -1.62 -11.49 -2.62
N ASN A 52 -1.04 -10.62 -1.79
CA ASN A 52 -0.35 -9.40 -2.21
C ASN A 52 1.18 -9.60 -2.37
N PHE A 53 1.59 -10.80 -2.75
CA PHE A 53 2.99 -11.15 -2.94
C PHE A 53 3.17 -12.01 -4.18
N GLY A 54 4.39 -12.01 -4.70
CA GLY A 54 4.69 -12.58 -6.01
C GLY A 54 4.29 -11.66 -7.15
N ILE A 55 4.37 -12.19 -8.35
CA ILE A 55 4.02 -11.48 -9.59
C ILE A 55 2.83 -12.22 -10.19
N PRO A 56 1.62 -12.12 -9.60
CA PRO A 56 0.45 -12.73 -10.19
C PRO A 56 0.18 -12.05 -11.54
N GLN A 57 -0.31 -12.81 -12.51
CA GLN A 57 -0.78 -12.24 -13.78
C GLN A 57 -2.13 -11.55 -13.53
N TYR A 58 -2.14 -10.28 -13.10
CA TYR A 58 -3.36 -9.50 -12.87
C TYR A 58 -4.33 -9.54 -14.06
N GLY A 59 -5.63 -9.34 -13.81
CA GLY A 59 -6.62 -9.27 -14.89
C GLY A 59 -7.11 -10.63 -15.42
N GLY A 60 -6.91 -11.71 -14.66
CA GLY A 60 -7.19 -13.08 -15.09
C GLY A 60 -8.29 -13.78 -14.30
N SER A 61 -8.78 -14.88 -14.86
CA SER A 61 -9.59 -15.88 -14.15
C SER A 61 -9.12 -17.27 -14.56
N MET A 62 -9.11 -18.21 -13.63
CA MET A 62 -8.71 -19.58 -13.90
C MET A 62 -9.65 -20.57 -13.21
N ALA A 63 -10.12 -21.55 -13.98
CA ALA A 63 -10.81 -22.71 -13.45
C ALA A 63 -9.81 -23.81 -13.09
N GLY A 64 -10.08 -24.56 -12.02
CA GLY A 64 -9.23 -25.66 -11.60
C GLY A 64 -9.91 -26.64 -10.65
N VAL A 65 -9.25 -27.75 -10.40
CA VAL A 65 -9.69 -28.80 -9.47
C VAL A 65 -8.95 -28.62 -8.15
N VAL A 66 -9.70 -28.61 -7.04
CA VAL A 66 -9.13 -28.46 -5.70
C VAL A 66 -8.71 -29.82 -5.16
N VAL A 67 -7.45 -29.91 -4.73
CA VAL A 67 -6.86 -31.07 -4.06
C VAL A 67 -6.42 -30.64 -2.66
N TYR A 68 -6.70 -31.48 -1.67
CA TYR A 68 -6.22 -31.31 -0.30
C TYR A 68 -5.23 -32.43 0.01
N PRO A 69 -3.95 -32.14 0.29
CA PRO A 69 -2.94 -33.16 0.46
C PRO A 69 -3.12 -33.90 1.79
N GLU A 70 -2.80 -35.19 1.82
CA GLU A 70 -2.89 -35.98 3.07
C GLU A 70 -1.77 -35.64 4.04
N GLU A 71 -0.56 -35.39 3.52
CA GLU A 71 0.62 -34.98 4.28
C GLU A 71 0.99 -33.53 3.96
N ASN A 72 1.75 -32.90 4.86
CA ASN A 72 2.19 -31.51 4.69
C ASN A 72 1.03 -30.52 4.42
N ARG A 73 -0.10 -30.70 5.10
CA ARG A 73 -1.32 -29.89 4.94
C ARG A 73 -1.13 -28.38 5.15
N LYS A 74 -0.11 -27.99 5.92
CA LYS A 74 0.27 -26.59 6.12
C LYS A 74 1.31 -26.08 5.13
N ALA A 75 1.85 -26.92 4.24
CA ALA A 75 2.82 -26.58 3.21
C ALA A 75 4.08 -25.83 3.71
N CYS A 76 4.52 -26.09 4.94
CA CYS A 76 5.72 -25.46 5.51
C CYS A 76 7.02 -26.18 5.15
N LYS A 77 6.92 -27.33 4.48
CA LYS A 77 8.04 -28.10 3.93
C LYS A 77 7.86 -28.31 2.42
N THR A 78 8.93 -28.69 1.74
CA THR A 78 8.89 -29.14 0.35
C THR A 78 8.05 -30.41 0.21
N PHE A 79 7.19 -30.47 -0.80
CA PHE A 79 6.37 -31.67 -1.07
C PHE A 79 7.17 -32.82 -1.67
N ASP A 80 8.36 -32.54 -2.24
CA ASP A 80 9.30 -33.56 -2.71
C ASP A 80 9.73 -34.51 -1.58
N ASP A 81 9.86 -34.01 -0.34
CA ASP A 81 10.17 -34.81 0.86
C ASP A 81 9.12 -35.90 1.13
N PHE A 82 7.91 -35.72 0.61
CA PHE A 82 6.76 -36.61 0.74
C PHE A 82 6.45 -37.35 -0.57
N GLY A 83 7.24 -37.13 -1.63
CA GLY A 83 6.98 -37.69 -2.96
C GLY A 83 5.68 -37.21 -3.62
N ILE A 84 5.17 -36.04 -3.22
CA ILE A 84 3.89 -35.49 -3.70
C ILE A 84 4.16 -34.51 -4.84
N SER A 85 3.46 -34.67 -5.97
CA SER A 85 3.44 -33.70 -7.07
C SER A 85 2.03 -33.34 -7.47
N PHE A 86 1.80 -32.04 -7.74
CA PHE A 86 0.51 -31.49 -8.15
C PHE A 86 0.46 -31.14 -9.64
N LYS A 87 1.48 -31.54 -10.42
CA LYS A 87 1.53 -31.29 -11.86
C LYS A 87 0.30 -31.89 -12.55
N SER A 88 -0.53 -31.02 -13.12
CA SER A 88 -1.67 -31.41 -13.93
C SER A 88 -1.21 -32.11 -15.21
N LYS A 89 -1.96 -33.13 -15.64
CA LYS A 89 -1.69 -33.82 -16.92
C LYS A 89 -2.10 -32.90 -18.09
N PRO A 90 -1.44 -32.99 -19.25
CA PRO A 90 -1.90 -32.27 -20.44
C PRO A 90 -3.37 -32.58 -20.73
N GLY A 91 -4.20 -31.54 -20.85
CA GLY A 91 -5.64 -31.66 -21.08
C GLY A 91 -6.52 -31.82 -19.83
N SER A 92 -5.96 -31.92 -18.62
CA SER A 92 -6.74 -31.83 -17.38
C SER A 92 -6.91 -30.38 -16.92
N LEU A 93 -7.87 -30.14 -16.05
CA LEU A 93 -7.97 -28.86 -15.34
C LEU A 93 -6.69 -28.61 -14.51
N PRO A 94 -6.25 -27.35 -14.38
CA PRO A 94 -5.19 -26.94 -13.47
C PRO A 94 -5.45 -27.40 -12.03
N THR A 95 -4.39 -27.77 -11.31
CA THR A 95 -4.50 -28.24 -9.91
C THR A 95 -4.42 -27.07 -8.94
N TYR A 96 -5.45 -26.92 -8.12
CA TYR A 96 -5.53 -25.98 -7.01
C TYR A 96 -5.22 -26.73 -5.73
N VAL A 97 -4.26 -26.27 -4.93
CA VAL A 97 -3.94 -26.97 -3.68
C VAL A 97 -4.53 -26.19 -2.51
N LEU A 98 -5.39 -26.86 -1.75
CA LEU A 98 -5.92 -26.37 -0.49
C LEU A 98 -4.94 -26.69 0.64
N VAL A 99 -4.52 -25.68 1.38
CA VAL A 99 -3.60 -25.81 2.52
C VAL A 99 -4.16 -25.11 3.75
N ASP A 100 -3.71 -25.51 4.94
CA ASP A 100 -4.12 -24.92 6.21
C ASP A 100 -3.21 -23.75 6.60
N ARG A 101 -3.80 -22.69 7.16
CA ARG A 101 -3.07 -21.58 7.81
C ARG A 101 -2.32 -22.09 9.06
N GLY A 102 -1.21 -21.41 9.39
CA GLY A 102 -0.37 -21.68 10.57
C GLY A 102 1.03 -22.20 10.27
N ASP A 103 1.87 -22.27 11.31
CA ASP A 103 3.27 -22.75 11.36
C ASP A 103 4.32 -21.95 10.54
N CYS A 104 3.95 -21.39 9.40
CA CYS A 104 4.84 -20.61 8.54
C CYS A 104 4.08 -19.53 7.75
N PHE A 105 4.82 -18.60 7.14
CA PHE A 105 4.28 -17.49 6.36
C PHE A 105 3.57 -17.93 5.08
N PHE A 106 2.60 -17.11 4.63
CA PHE A 106 1.80 -17.38 3.42
C PHE A 106 2.67 -17.57 2.18
N ALA A 107 3.65 -16.69 1.97
CA ALA A 107 4.55 -16.77 0.81
C ALA A 107 5.32 -18.09 0.75
N LEU A 108 5.80 -18.61 1.89
CA LEU A 108 6.49 -19.89 1.95
C LEU A 108 5.56 -21.06 1.58
N LYS A 109 4.31 -21.03 2.04
CA LYS A 109 3.30 -22.04 1.66
C LYS A 109 3.11 -22.07 0.14
N VAL A 110 2.90 -20.89 -0.44
CA VAL A 110 2.66 -20.74 -1.88
C VAL A 110 3.89 -21.18 -2.68
N TRP A 111 5.09 -20.80 -2.23
CA TRP A 111 6.34 -21.25 -2.84
C TRP A 111 6.47 -22.78 -2.86
N ASN A 112 6.29 -23.43 -1.72
CA ASN A 112 6.42 -24.90 -1.63
C ASN A 112 5.40 -25.62 -2.51
N VAL A 113 4.17 -25.11 -2.56
CA VAL A 113 3.10 -25.64 -3.42
C VAL A 113 3.40 -25.39 -4.91
N GLN A 114 3.97 -24.24 -5.27
CA GLN A 114 4.40 -23.93 -6.63
C GLN A 114 5.51 -24.88 -7.10
N GLN A 115 6.52 -25.13 -6.27
CA GLN A 115 7.61 -26.06 -6.60
C GLN A 115 7.10 -27.49 -6.86
N ALA A 116 6.03 -27.88 -6.16
CA ALA A 116 5.36 -29.16 -6.37
C ALA A 116 4.52 -29.23 -7.67
N GLY A 117 4.40 -28.11 -8.40
CA GLY A 117 3.79 -28.02 -9.73
C GLY A 117 2.29 -27.71 -9.73
N ALA A 118 1.76 -27.15 -8.65
CA ALA A 118 0.39 -26.66 -8.61
C ALA A 118 0.22 -25.40 -9.47
N SER A 119 -1.03 -25.07 -9.81
CA SER A 119 -1.37 -23.90 -10.61
C SER A 119 -2.00 -22.76 -9.81
N ALA A 120 -2.50 -23.04 -8.60
CA ALA A 120 -3.01 -22.05 -7.66
C ALA A 120 -3.03 -22.60 -6.24
N VAL A 121 -3.12 -21.72 -5.24
CA VAL A 121 -3.16 -22.10 -3.82
C VAL A 121 -4.37 -21.47 -3.13
N LEU A 122 -5.13 -22.28 -2.41
CA LEU A 122 -6.16 -21.81 -1.49
C LEU A 122 -5.66 -22.05 -0.07
N VAL A 123 -5.55 -21.00 0.74
CA VAL A 123 -5.17 -21.10 2.14
C VAL A 123 -6.45 -21.02 2.98
N ALA A 124 -6.81 -22.09 3.67
CA ALA A 124 -7.92 -22.09 4.60
C ALA A 124 -7.51 -21.49 5.93
N ASP A 125 -8.25 -20.48 6.37
CA ASP A 125 -8.07 -19.87 7.69
C ASP A 125 -8.30 -20.89 8.83
N ASP A 126 -7.56 -20.75 9.92
CA ASP A 126 -7.71 -21.54 11.14
C ASP A 126 -8.56 -20.82 12.21
N ILE A 127 -8.82 -19.52 12.02
CA ILE A 127 -9.62 -18.67 12.89
C ILE A 127 -10.90 -18.23 12.15
N SER A 128 -12.00 -18.10 12.89
CA SER A 128 -13.26 -17.56 12.35
C SER A 128 -13.25 -16.04 12.47
N GLU A 129 -12.57 -15.38 11.55
CA GLU A 129 -12.42 -13.92 11.48
C GLU A 129 -12.73 -13.38 10.08
N ALA A 130 -12.79 -12.05 9.94
CA ALA A 130 -12.87 -11.43 8.63
C ALA A 130 -11.59 -11.73 7.84
N LEU A 131 -11.72 -11.95 6.53
CA LEU A 131 -10.57 -12.20 5.66
C LEU A 131 -9.52 -11.08 5.79
N ILE A 132 -8.28 -11.49 6.02
CA ILE A 132 -7.13 -10.60 6.11
C ILE A 132 -6.32 -10.62 4.82
N THR A 133 -5.47 -9.61 4.61
CA THR A 133 -4.45 -9.65 3.56
C THR A 133 -3.45 -10.75 3.90
N MET A 134 -3.15 -11.61 2.93
CA MET A 134 -1.96 -12.45 3.04
C MET A 134 -0.74 -11.59 2.76
N ASP A 135 -0.20 -11.02 3.83
CA ASP A 135 1.04 -10.24 3.80
C ASP A 135 2.21 -11.06 4.37
N ASN A 136 3.44 -10.75 3.96
CA ASN A 136 4.64 -11.37 4.48
C ASN A 136 5.39 -10.36 5.35
N PRO A 137 5.53 -10.59 6.67
CA PRO A 137 6.27 -9.64 7.51
C PRO A 137 7.73 -9.55 7.04
N GLU A 138 8.16 -8.32 6.72
CA GLU A 138 9.39 -7.95 6.02
C GLU A 138 10.71 -8.19 6.80
N GLU A 139 10.73 -9.02 7.84
CA GLU A 139 11.87 -9.03 8.77
C GLU A 139 12.99 -10.02 8.41
N ASP A 140 12.80 -10.89 7.43
CA ASP A 140 13.80 -11.90 7.09
C ASP A 140 14.24 -11.82 5.62
N SER A 141 15.43 -11.26 5.39
CA SER A 141 16.08 -11.13 4.06
C SER A 141 16.14 -12.42 3.23
N SER A 142 16.00 -13.59 3.89
CA SER A 142 15.88 -14.89 3.25
C SER A 142 14.56 -15.10 2.51
N SER A 143 13.47 -14.45 2.96
CA SER A 143 12.12 -14.55 2.39
C SER A 143 11.96 -13.82 1.06
N VAL A 144 12.71 -12.73 0.86
CA VAL A 144 12.68 -11.91 -0.37
C VAL A 144 12.99 -12.73 -1.63
N LYS A 145 13.93 -13.69 -1.54
CA LYS A 145 14.42 -14.43 -2.73
C LYS A 145 13.37 -15.31 -3.41
N TYR A 146 12.44 -15.90 -2.66
CA TYR A 146 11.42 -16.75 -3.28
C TYR A 146 10.14 -15.97 -3.60
N ILE A 147 9.86 -14.88 -2.89
CA ILE A 147 8.68 -14.05 -3.15
C ILE A 147 8.68 -13.54 -4.60
N GLU A 148 9.80 -13.01 -5.09
CA GLU A 148 9.94 -12.53 -6.48
C GLU A 148 9.70 -13.63 -7.53
N ASN A 149 9.83 -14.90 -7.14
CA ASN A 149 9.67 -16.06 -8.01
C ASN A 149 8.30 -16.75 -7.89
N ILE A 150 7.42 -16.26 -7.01
CA ILE A 150 6.03 -16.75 -6.94
C ILE A 150 5.24 -16.17 -8.11
N THR A 151 4.67 -17.06 -8.93
CA THR A 151 3.92 -16.72 -10.15
C THR A 151 2.49 -17.29 -10.16
N ILE A 152 2.20 -18.26 -9.28
CA ILE A 152 0.85 -18.82 -9.18
C ILE A 152 -0.06 -17.95 -8.30
N PRO A 153 -1.34 -17.76 -8.66
CA PRO A 153 -2.30 -17.04 -7.84
C PRO A 153 -2.54 -17.77 -6.51
N SER A 154 -2.71 -17.00 -5.45
CA SER A 154 -3.04 -17.50 -4.12
C SER A 154 -4.19 -16.73 -3.52
N ALA A 155 -5.05 -17.40 -2.76
CA ALA A 155 -6.17 -16.77 -2.07
C ALA A 155 -6.38 -17.34 -0.66
N LEU A 156 -6.60 -16.47 0.33
CA LEU A 156 -7.08 -16.84 1.65
C LEU A 156 -8.60 -16.99 1.60
N ILE A 157 -9.09 -18.09 2.18
CA ILE A 157 -10.52 -18.37 2.29
C ILE A 157 -10.92 -18.55 3.75
N GLU A 158 -12.17 -18.24 4.05
CA GLU A 158 -12.71 -18.38 5.40
C GLU A 158 -12.61 -19.82 5.91
N LYS A 159 -12.42 -19.98 7.22
CA LYS A 159 -12.36 -21.28 7.90
C LYS A 159 -13.56 -22.17 7.57
N THR A 160 -14.78 -21.63 7.68
CA THR A 160 -16.04 -22.36 7.45
C THR A 160 -16.13 -22.90 6.03
N PHE A 161 -15.71 -22.11 5.05
CA PHE A 161 -15.67 -22.51 3.65
C PHE A 161 -14.53 -23.52 3.38
N GLY A 162 -13.34 -23.31 3.96
CA GLY A 162 -12.24 -24.28 3.88
C GLY A 162 -12.62 -25.65 4.42
N GLU A 163 -13.33 -25.74 5.55
CA GLU A 163 -13.85 -27.02 6.07
C GLU A 163 -14.90 -27.66 5.17
N THR A 164 -15.74 -26.85 4.52
CA THR A 164 -16.70 -27.33 3.51
C THR A 164 -15.99 -27.99 2.33
N LEU A 165 -14.95 -27.36 1.80
CA LEU A 165 -14.14 -27.93 0.72
C LEU A 165 -13.44 -29.22 1.15
N LYS A 166 -12.78 -29.22 2.32
CA LYS A 166 -12.12 -30.43 2.86
C LYS A 166 -13.10 -31.59 3.02
N LYS A 167 -14.31 -31.32 3.50
CA LYS A 167 -15.36 -32.34 3.67
C LYS A 167 -15.83 -32.91 2.33
N ALA A 168 -16.00 -32.07 1.31
CA ALA A 168 -16.36 -32.54 -0.04
C ALA A 168 -15.24 -33.40 -0.65
N ILE A 169 -13.99 -32.95 -0.57
CA ILE A 169 -12.81 -33.67 -1.10
C ILE A 169 -12.67 -35.03 -0.40
N ARG A 170 -12.72 -35.08 0.93
CA ARG A 170 -12.66 -36.34 1.70
C ARG A 170 -13.88 -37.24 1.46
N GLY A 171 -15.02 -36.66 1.07
CA GLY A 171 -16.22 -37.39 0.66
C GLY A 171 -16.09 -38.04 -0.71
N GLY A 172 -15.00 -37.80 -1.45
CA GLY A 172 -14.76 -38.32 -2.79
C GLY A 172 -15.34 -37.46 -3.91
N ASP A 173 -15.84 -36.26 -3.61
CA ASP A 173 -16.35 -35.37 -4.65
C ASP A 173 -15.20 -34.64 -5.37
N MET A 174 -15.35 -34.48 -6.67
CA MET A 174 -14.50 -33.59 -7.46
C MET A 174 -14.95 -32.14 -7.25
N VAL A 175 -14.11 -31.38 -6.55
CA VAL A 175 -14.34 -29.96 -6.28
C VAL A 175 -13.70 -29.12 -7.38
N ASN A 176 -14.53 -28.49 -8.22
CA ASN A 176 -14.08 -27.57 -9.25
C ASN A 176 -14.37 -26.15 -8.82
N VAL A 177 -13.39 -25.27 -8.97
CA VAL A 177 -13.51 -23.85 -8.63
C VAL A 177 -13.07 -22.99 -9.80
N ASN A 178 -13.55 -21.75 -9.83
CA ASN A 178 -13.06 -20.68 -10.67
C ASN A 178 -12.60 -19.55 -9.75
N LEU A 179 -11.32 -19.23 -9.79
CA LEU A 179 -10.75 -18.06 -9.12
C LEU A 179 -10.71 -16.91 -10.13
N ASP A 180 -11.28 -15.78 -9.75
CA ASP A 180 -11.38 -14.58 -10.56
C ASP A 180 -10.67 -13.44 -9.83
N TRP A 181 -9.63 -12.91 -10.44
CA TRP A 181 -8.84 -11.80 -9.90
C TRP A 181 -8.73 -10.67 -10.92
N ARG A 182 -9.74 -10.55 -11.80
CA ARG A 182 -9.85 -9.45 -12.77
C ARG A 182 -9.90 -8.08 -12.11
N ASP A 183 -10.60 -7.98 -10.99
CA ASP A 183 -10.84 -6.73 -10.26
C ASP A 183 -9.88 -6.52 -9.07
N ALA A 184 -8.86 -7.39 -8.92
CA ALA A 184 -7.86 -7.30 -7.83
C ALA A 184 -7.08 -5.97 -7.80
N VAL A 185 -7.16 -5.19 -8.88
CA VAL A 185 -6.77 -3.79 -8.93
C VAL A 185 -7.99 -2.98 -9.37
N PRO A 186 -8.57 -2.12 -8.52
CA PRO A 186 -9.65 -1.25 -8.92
C PRO A 186 -9.22 -0.36 -10.10
N GLN A 187 -9.83 -0.55 -11.26
CA GLN A 187 -9.55 0.22 -12.49
C GLN A 187 -10.85 0.74 -13.13
N PRO A 188 -11.60 1.63 -12.45
CA PRO A 188 -12.88 2.12 -12.97
C PRO A 188 -12.76 2.84 -14.33
N ASP A 189 -11.55 3.24 -14.72
CA ASP A 189 -11.24 4.00 -15.93
C ASP A 189 -9.94 3.57 -16.65
N ASP A 190 -9.58 2.28 -16.58
CA ASP A 190 -8.35 1.69 -17.18
C ASP A 190 -7.03 2.31 -16.67
N ARG A 191 -7.07 2.97 -15.50
CA ARG A 191 -5.88 3.51 -14.81
C ARG A 191 -5.64 2.81 -13.48
N VAL A 192 -4.38 2.60 -13.16
CA VAL A 192 -3.98 2.09 -11.84
C VAL A 192 -3.78 3.27 -10.89
N GLU A 193 -4.60 3.34 -9.85
CA GLU A 193 -4.43 4.29 -8.75
C GLU A 193 -3.43 3.72 -7.75
N TYR A 194 -2.41 4.49 -7.39
CA TYR A 194 -1.44 4.09 -6.36
C TYR A 194 -0.99 5.26 -5.50
N GLU A 195 -0.66 4.93 -4.26
CA GLU A 195 -0.23 5.88 -3.23
C GLU A 195 1.20 5.55 -2.77
N LEU A 196 1.99 6.58 -2.47
CA LEU A 196 3.29 6.41 -1.82
C LEU A 196 3.26 7.06 -0.44
N TRP A 197 3.36 6.23 0.60
CA TRP A 197 3.47 6.67 1.99
C TRP A 197 4.94 6.79 2.37
N THR A 198 5.42 8.02 2.57
CA THR A 198 6.85 8.34 2.67
C THR A 198 7.13 9.41 3.74
N ASN A 199 8.40 9.78 3.89
CA ASN A 199 8.87 10.88 4.71
C ASN A 199 10.10 11.52 4.05
N SER A 200 10.23 12.85 4.09
CA SER A 200 11.39 13.57 3.53
C SER A 200 12.62 13.55 4.45
N ASN A 201 12.59 12.76 5.52
CA ASN A 201 13.77 12.52 6.36
C ASN A 201 14.73 11.60 5.60
N ASP A 202 15.97 12.03 5.40
CA ASP A 202 17.06 11.26 4.79
C ASP A 202 18.07 10.73 5.83
N GLU A 203 17.94 11.12 7.10
CA GLU A 203 18.75 10.65 8.22
C GLU A 203 17.88 9.79 9.15
N CYS A 204 17.73 8.51 8.84
CA CYS A 204 17.16 7.52 9.77
C CYS A 204 17.81 6.13 9.61
N GLY A 205 19.03 6.10 9.09
CA GLY A 205 19.78 4.89 8.78
C GLY A 205 19.21 4.13 7.58
N VAL A 206 19.36 2.81 7.59
CA VAL A 206 19.07 1.91 6.46
C VAL A 206 17.66 2.10 5.89
N LYS A 207 16.67 2.43 6.72
CA LYS A 207 15.28 2.64 6.27
C LYS A 207 15.16 3.86 5.34
N CYS A 208 15.82 4.97 5.69
CA CYS A 208 15.84 6.17 4.86
C CYS A 208 16.64 5.92 3.57
N ASP A 209 17.76 5.19 3.67
CA ASP A 209 18.56 4.82 2.50
C ASP A 209 17.76 3.98 1.49
N MET A 210 16.97 3.01 1.98
CA MET A 210 16.07 2.19 1.15
C MET A 210 14.98 3.03 0.49
N LEU A 211 14.38 3.96 1.23
CA LEU A 211 13.33 4.84 0.72
C LEU A 211 13.86 5.77 -0.39
N MET A 212 15.02 6.40 -0.17
CA MET A 212 15.67 7.25 -1.17
C MET A 212 16.04 6.44 -2.42
N ALA A 213 16.58 5.23 -2.25
CA ALA A 213 16.87 4.34 -3.37
C ALA A 213 15.62 4.02 -4.18
N PHE A 214 14.50 3.67 -3.52
CA PHE A 214 13.23 3.41 -4.19
C PHE A 214 12.75 4.62 -5.00
N VAL A 215 12.70 5.82 -4.39
CA VAL A 215 12.22 7.04 -5.07
C VAL A 215 13.06 7.36 -6.30
N LYS A 216 14.39 7.20 -6.19
CA LYS A 216 15.33 7.39 -7.29
C LYS A 216 15.15 6.37 -8.41
N ASP A 217 15.05 5.09 -8.08
CA ASP A 217 14.99 4.00 -9.06
C ASP A 217 13.62 3.95 -9.75
N PHE A 218 12.54 4.23 -9.00
CA PHE A 218 11.17 4.18 -9.51
C PHE A 218 10.78 5.41 -10.33
N LYS A 219 11.44 6.56 -10.13
CA LYS A 219 11.16 7.82 -10.86
C LYS A 219 10.95 7.60 -12.36
N GLY A 220 11.88 6.91 -13.04
CA GLY A 220 11.79 6.73 -14.49
C GLY A 220 10.52 5.99 -14.92
N ALA A 221 10.18 4.91 -14.22
CA ALA A 221 8.98 4.13 -14.47
C ALA A 221 7.71 4.94 -14.18
N ALA A 222 7.66 5.62 -13.03
CA ALA A 222 6.54 6.47 -12.65
C ALA A 222 6.26 7.56 -13.69
N GLN A 223 7.30 8.27 -14.14
CA GLN A 223 7.15 9.31 -15.15
C GLN A 223 6.63 8.78 -16.50
N ILE A 224 7.06 7.58 -16.91
CA ILE A 224 6.57 6.94 -18.15
C ILE A 224 5.08 6.60 -18.01
N LEU A 225 4.69 5.98 -16.89
CA LEU A 225 3.32 5.57 -16.63
C LEU A 225 2.36 6.76 -16.53
N GLU A 226 2.75 7.80 -15.79
CA GLU A 226 1.93 9.00 -15.60
C GLU A 226 1.82 9.82 -16.89
N LYS A 227 2.91 9.98 -17.66
CA LYS A 227 2.85 10.67 -18.97
C LYS A 227 2.03 9.90 -20.00
N GLY A 228 2.01 8.57 -19.90
CA GLY A 228 1.16 7.69 -20.71
C GLY A 228 -0.31 7.70 -20.30
N GLY A 229 -0.65 8.27 -19.15
CA GLY A 229 -2.01 8.28 -18.61
C GLY A 229 -2.47 6.93 -18.05
N TYR A 230 -1.54 6.00 -17.80
CA TYR A 230 -1.83 4.65 -17.30
C TYR A 230 -2.02 4.58 -15.78
N THR A 231 -1.58 5.61 -15.07
CA THR A 231 -1.62 5.65 -13.60
C THR A 231 -2.12 6.97 -13.06
N GLN A 232 -2.65 6.92 -11.83
CA GLN A 232 -2.97 8.08 -11.02
C GLN A 232 -2.26 7.98 -9.67
N PHE A 233 -1.20 8.75 -9.52
CA PHE A 233 -0.32 8.75 -8.35
C PHE A 233 -0.74 9.79 -7.31
N THR A 234 -0.66 9.45 -6.02
CA THR A 234 -0.78 10.41 -4.91
C THR A 234 0.29 10.19 -3.81
N PRO A 235 1.14 11.19 -3.47
CA PRO A 235 2.07 11.09 -2.37
C PRO A 235 1.42 11.42 -1.01
N HIS A 236 1.79 10.65 0.01
CA HIS A 236 1.38 10.82 1.40
C HIS A 236 2.60 10.88 2.30
N TYR A 237 2.57 11.76 3.31
CA TYR A 237 3.65 11.90 4.27
C TYR A 237 3.23 11.46 5.65
N ILE A 238 4.05 10.61 6.26
CA ILE A 238 3.84 10.12 7.62
C ILE A 238 4.11 11.28 8.58
N THR A 239 3.18 11.52 9.49
CA THR A 239 3.24 12.59 10.49
C THR A 239 2.89 12.03 11.86
N TRP A 240 3.61 12.49 12.86
CA TRP A 240 3.29 12.27 14.27
C TRP A 240 2.53 13.46 14.84
N TYR A 241 2.09 13.34 16.07
CA TYR A 241 1.49 14.43 16.81
C TYR A 241 2.10 14.51 18.21
N CYS A 242 2.06 15.72 18.77
CA CYS A 242 2.47 16.01 20.12
C CYS A 242 1.20 16.18 20.98
N PRO A 243 1.06 15.43 22.08
CA PRO A 243 -0.12 15.52 22.93
C PRO A 243 -0.32 16.94 23.47
N GLN A 244 -1.60 17.34 23.60
CA GLN A 244 -1.97 18.73 23.90
C GLN A 244 -1.30 19.28 25.19
N ALA A 245 -1.12 18.42 26.19
CA ALA A 245 -0.44 18.75 27.45
C ALA A 245 1.03 19.19 27.28
N PHE A 246 1.69 18.76 26.20
CA PHE A 246 3.11 19.02 25.96
C PHE A 246 3.38 20.05 24.87
N THR A 247 2.34 20.70 24.34
CA THR A 247 2.44 21.66 23.22
C THR A 247 3.36 22.84 23.48
N LEU A 248 3.54 23.21 24.75
CA LEU A 248 4.43 24.30 25.15
C LEU A 248 5.87 23.85 25.45
N SER A 249 6.11 22.54 25.53
CA SER A 249 7.43 21.97 25.81
C SER A 249 8.42 22.28 24.69
N ARG A 250 9.72 22.35 25.04
CA ARG A 250 10.79 22.57 24.05
C ARG A 250 10.80 21.49 22.97
N HIS A 251 10.67 20.22 23.36
CA HIS A 251 10.64 19.08 22.43
C HIS A 251 9.50 19.20 21.42
N CYS A 252 8.29 19.53 21.88
CA CYS A 252 7.16 19.68 20.96
C CYS A 252 7.36 20.86 19.99
N LYS A 253 7.91 21.97 20.48
CA LYS A 253 8.16 23.16 19.64
C LYS A 253 9.26 22.95 18.61
N SER A 254 10.28 22.14 18.90
CA SER A 254 11.34 21.82 17.93
C SER A 254 10.87 20.80 16.90
N GLN A 255 10.07 19.81 17.29
CA GLN A 255 9.75 18.69 16.41
C GLN A 255 8.45 18.88 15.61
N CYS A 256 7.64 19.88 15.94
CA CYS A 256 6.30 20.02 15.39
C CYS A 256 5.98 21.42 14.85
N ILE A 257 5.06 21.45 13.89
CA ILE A 257 4.35 22.66 13.47
C ILE A 257 2.87 22.59 13.90
N ASN A 258 2.14 23.68 13.65
CA ASN A 258 0.72 23.82 13.99
C ASN A 258 0.37 23.35 15.42
N ARG A 259 1.03 23.92 16.42
CA ARG A 259 0.81 23.63 17.86
C ARG A 259 0.83 22.13 18.20
N GLY A 260 1.72 21.36 17.57
CA GLY A 260 1.89 19.94 17.85
C GLY A 260 1.02 19.01 17.01
N ARG A 261 0.23 19.52 16.05
CA ARG A 261 -0.63 18.69 15.21
C ARG A 261 0.14 17.85 14.19
N TYR A 262 1.23 18.39 13.67
CA TYR A 262 2.08 17.72 12.68
C TYR A 262 3.53 17.75 13.15
N CYS A 263 4.11 16.58 13.34
CA CYS A 263 5.44 16.40 13.87
C CYS A 263 6.21 15.35 13.05
N ALA A 264 7.53 15.41 13.10
CA ALA A 264 8.40 14.31 12.70
C ALA A 264 9.33 13.95 13.87
N PRO A 265 9.85 12.72 13.93
CA PRO A 265 10.94 12.41 14.84
C PRO A 265 12.16 13.23 14.46
N ASP A 266 13.02 13.45 15.44
CA ASP A 266 14.29 14.10 15.23
C ASP A 266 15.15 13.24 14.27
N PRO A 267 15.63 13.79 13.13
CA PRO A 267 16.35 13.01 12.13
C PRO A 267 17.56 12.30 12.71
N GLU A 268 18.43 13.04 13.40
CA GLU A 268 19.64 12.48 13.97
C GLU A 268 19.42 11.78 15.33
N GLN A 269 18.17 11.72 15.82
CA GLN A 269 17.81 11.26 17.17
C GLN A 269 18.55 12.04 18.27
N ASP A 270 18.94 13.28 17.99
CA ASP A 270 19.70 14.15 18.88
C ASP A 270 19.05 15.54 18.97
N PHE A 271 18.24 15.75 20.00
CA PHE A 271 17.57 17.03 20.24
C PHE A 271 18.52 18.21 20.55
N SER A 272 19.83 17.98 20.66
CA SER A 272 20.81 19.00 21.01
C SER A 272 21.51 19.61 19.78
N SER A 273 21.55 18.91 18.66
CA SER A 273 22.28 19.34 17.46
C SER A 273 21.72 18.68 16.19
N GLY A 274 21.87 19.34 15.03
CA GLY A 274 21.34 18.81 13.77
C GLY A 274 20.05 19.48 13.35
N TYR A 275 19.27 18.78 12.53
CA TYR A 275 17.96 19.24 12.08
C TYR A 275 16.88 18.92 13.09
N GLU A 276 15.82 19.72 13.11
CA GLU A 276 14.69 19.43 13.98
C GLU A 276 13.56 18.77 13.16
N GLY A 277 12.72 17.95 13.80
CA GLY A 277 11.59 17.32 13.13
C GLY A 277 10.63 18.31 12.46
N LYS A 278 10.53 19.56 12.94
CA LYS A 278 9.74 20.59 12.24
C LYS A 278 10.28 20.87 10.82
N ASP A 279 11.59 20.76 10.60
CA ASP A 279 12.21 21.04 9.30
C ASP A 279 11.80 19.97 8.28
N VAL A 280 11.75 18.71 8.72
CA VAL A 280 11.17 17.59 7.95
C VAL A 280 9.72 17.84 7.62
N VAL A 281 8.89 18.21 8.61
CA VAL A 281 7.45 18.45 8.35
C VAL A 281 7.24 19.61 7.39
N ILE A 282 8.07 20.66 7.48
CA ILE A 282 8.02 21.79 6.55
C ILE A 282 8.39 21.33 5.13
N GLU A 283 9.37 20.46 4.96
CA GLU A 283 9.73 19.94 3.65
C GLU A 283 8.68 18.98 3.08
N ASN A 284 8.14 18.07 3.89
CA ASN A 284 6.96 17.25 3.53
C ASN A 284 5.83 18.13 2.98
N LEU A 285 5.54 19.26 3.65
CA LEU A 285 4.53 20.22 3.20
C LEU A 285 4.90 20.87 1.86
N ARG A 286 6.17 21.20 1.62
CA ARG A 286 6.62 21.74 0.32
C ARG A 286 6.44 20.73 -0.79
N GLN A 287 6.83 19.48 -0.57
CA GLN A 287 6.68 18.40 -1.54
C GLN A 287 5.20 18.17 -1.91
N LEU A 288 4.29 18.18 -0.92
CA LEU A 288 2.85 18.15 -1.17
C LEU A 288 2.35 19.36 -1.98
N CYS A 289 2.89 20.55 -1.72
CA CYS A 289 2.55 21.75 -2.49
C CYS A 289 3.02 21.63 -3.95
N VAL A 290 4.22 21.11 -4.19
CA VAL A 290 4.73 20.82 -5.53
C VAL A 290 3.82 19.83 -6.25
N PHE A 291 3.44 18.74 -5.59
CA PHE A 291 2.50 17.76 -6.15
C PHE A 291 1.16 18.41 -6.52
N LYS A 292 0.59 19.23 -5.64
CA LYS A 292 -0.67 19.93 -5.92
C LYS A 292 -0.58 20.80 -7.17
N VAL A 293 0.48 21.60 -7.31
CA VAL A 293 0.68 22.46 -8.49
C VAL A 293 0.96 21.63 -9.74
N ALA A 294 1.75 20.56 -9.62
CA ALA A 294 2.02 19.59 -10.67
C ALA A 294 0.71 18.97 -11.19
N ASN A 295 -0.18 18.57 -10.30
CA ASN A 295 -1.48 18.01 -10.67
C ASN A 295 -2.41 19.06 -11.32
N GLU A 296 -2.51 20.27 -10.74
CA GLU A 296 -3.28 21.39 -11.33
C GLU A 296 -2.74 21.85 -12.70
N THR A 297 -1.50 21.47 -13.05
CA THR A 297 -0.88 21.75 -14.35
C THR A 297 -0.89 20.56 -15.30
N ASN A 298 -1.56 19.45 -14.95
CA ASN A 298 -1.56 18.18 -15.69
C ASN A 298 -0.15 17.64 -15.93
N ARG A 299 0.74 17.82 -14.97
CA ARG A 299 2.12 17.30 -14.98
C ARG A 299 2.48 16.68 -13.63
N PRO A 300 1.70 15.71 -13.10
CA PRO A 300 1.94 15.11 -11.78
C PRO A 300 3.37 14.55 -11.63
N TRP A 301 3.95 14.09 -12.74
CA TRP A 301 5.30 13.51 -12.80
C TRP A 301 6.44 14.47 -12.40
N MET A 302 6.16 15.77 -12.35
CA MET A 302 7.10 16.80 -11.88
C MET A 302 7.41 16.67 -10.38
N TRP A 303 6.52 16.02 -9.61
CA TRP A 303 6.80 15.72 -8.20
C TRP A 303 8.01 14.80 -8.07
N TRP A 304 8.10 13.75 -8.90
CA TRP A 304 9.25 12.83 -8.93
C TRP A 304 10.55 13.56 -9.25
N ASP A 305 10.51 14.55 -10.14
CA ASP A 305 11.68 15.39 -10.40
C ASP A 305 12.08 16.21 -9.17
N TYR A 306 11.13 16.84 -8.48
CA TYR A 306 11.43 17.65 -7.31
C TYR A 306 12.04 16.82 -6.19
N VAL A 307 11.41 15.70 -5.81
CA VAL A 307 11.87 14.92 -4.64
C VAL A 307 13.23 14.29 -4.89
N THR A 308 13.49 13.76 -6.08
CA THR A 308 14.80 13.19 -6.42
C THR A 308 15.89 14.26 -6.51
N ASP A 309 15.61 15.43 -7.11
CA ASP A 309 16.61 16.50 -7.19
C ASP A 309 16.89 17.14 -5.83
N PHE A 310 15.87 17.23 -4.96
CA PHE A 310 16.03 17.70 -3.58
C PHE A 310 16.96 16.76 -2.80
N GLU A 311 16.70 15.46 -2.84
CA GLU A 311 17.51 14.44 -2.16
C GLU A 311 18.96 14.43 -2.68
N ILE A 312 19.17 14.46 -4.00
CA ILE A 312 20.51 14.38 -4.59
C ILE A 312 21.36 15.61 -4.27
N ARG A 313 20.78 16.81 -4.39
CA ARG A 313 21.55 18.04 -4.35
C ARG A 313 21.76 18.57 -2.93
N TRP A 314 20.91 18.17 -1.98
CA TRP A 314 20.80 18.87 -0.71
C TRP A 314 20.50 17.96 0.49
N PRO A 315 21.35 16.95 0.76
CA PRO A 315 21.15 16.03 1.87
C PRO A 315 21.36 16.71 3.24
N MET A 316 20.69 16.20 4.29
CA MET A 316 20.91 16.65 5.68
C MET A 316 22.35 16.42 6.14
N LYS A 317 22.98 15.31 5.73
CA LYS A 317 24.43 15.05 5.87
C LYS A 317 25.32 16.24 5.52
N GLU A 318 24.96 17.02 4.50
CA GLU A 318 25.71 18.21 4.06
C GLU A 318 25.23 19.53 4.68
N LYS A 319 24.31 19.48 5.65
CA LYS A 319 23.69 20.64 6.31
C LYS A 319 23.04 21.61 5.32
N ARG A 320 22.39 21.06 4.29
CA ARG A 320 21.75 21.81 3.20
C ARG A 320 20.24 21.68 3.14
N TYR A 321 19.63 21.01 4.11
CA TYR A 321 18.20 20.80 4.21
C TYR A 321 17.48 22.06 4.69
N ASN A 322 17.15 22.97 3.78
CA ASN A 322 16.55 24.26 4.13
C ASN A 322 15.66 24.82 3.01
N LYS A 323 15.12 26.01 3.24
CA LYS A 323 14.22 26.68 2.29
C LYS A 323 14.94 27.10 1.01
N GLU A 324 16.17 27.59 1.12
CA GLU A 324 16.97 28.06 -0.01
C GLU A 324 17.26 26.93 -0.99
N CYS A 325 17.51 25.73 -0.46
CA CYS A 325 17.60 24.48 -1.18
C CYS A 325 16.33 24.19 -2.00
N ALA A 326 15.16 24.15 -1.34
CA ALA A 326 13.87 23.92 -2.01
C ALA A 326 13.62 24.94 -3.14
N ASP A 327 13.99 26.20 -2.90
CA ASP A 327 13.87 27.28 -3.90
C ASP A 327 14.80 27.10 -5.08
N GLY A 328 16.01 26.57 -4.84
CA GLY A 328 16.97 26.22 -5.88
C GLY A 328 16.44 25.13 -6.81
N VAL A 329 15.83 24.07 -6.26
CA VAL A 329 15.23 22.99 -7.06
C VAL A 329 14.07 23.52 -7.89
N ILE A 330 13.16 24.30 -7.28
CA ILE A 330 12.00 24.88 -8.00
C ILE A 330 12.46 25.78 -9.15
N LYS A 331 13.53 26.56 -8.96
CA LYS A 331 14.09 27.42 -10.01
C LYS A 331 14.73 26.65 -11.17
N SER A 332 15.15 25.41 -10.96
CA SER A 332 15.70 24.58 -12.03
C SER A 332 14.63 23.97 -12.94
N PHE A 333 13.35 24.06 -12.58
CA PHE A 333 12.24 23.71 -13.47
C PHE A 333 11.91 24.82 -14.47
N ASP A 334 11.19 24.45 -15.53
CA ASP A 334 10.70 25.38 -16.55
C ASP A 334 10.07 26.63 -15.93
N CYS A 335 10.39 27.79 -16.51
CA CYS A 335 9.99 29.10 -15.98
C CYS A 335 8.48 29.21 -15.73
N PHE A 336 7.63 28.58 -16.57
CA PHE A 336 6.17 28.56 -16.39
C PHE A 336 5.73 27.76 -15.14
N PHE A 337 6.35 26.60 -14.90
CA PHE A 337 6.07 25.78 -13.72
C PHE A 337 6.58 26.46 -12.45
N ALA A 338 7.82 26.97 -12.50
CA ALA A 338 8.38 27.78 -11.43
C ALA A 338 7.47 28.98 -11.13
N LEU A 339 7.08 29.77 -12.13
CA LEU A 339 6.16 30.90 -11.95
C LEU A 339 4.85 30.49 -11.28
N LYS A 340 4.24 29.35 -11.64
CA LYS A 340 3.03 28.85 -10.97
C LYS A 340 3.28 28.46 -9.52
N VAL A 341 4.34 27.72 -9.22
CA VAL A 341 4.73 27.39 -7.83
C VAL A 341 4.99 28.67 -7.02
N TRP A 342 5.56 29.71 -7.66
CA TRP A 342 5.86 31.00 -7.04
C TRP A 342 4.66 31.96 -6.95
N THR A 343 3.70 31.93 -7.87
CA THR A 343 2.42 32.68 -7.72
C THR A 343 1.56 32.03 -6.64
N VAL A 344 1.61 30.71 -6.56
CA VAL A 344 1.16 29.91 -5.43
C VAL A 344 1.95 30.28 -4.16
N ARG A 345 3.20 30.81 -4.19
CA ARG A 345 3.83 31.37 -2.97
C ARG A 345 3.14 32.63 -2.43
N GLN A 346 2.64 33.52 -3.27
CA GLN A 346 1.98 34.75 -2.81
C GLN A 346 0.56 34.51 -2.28
N ALA A 347 -0.13 33.46 -2.75
CA ALA A 347 -1.49 33.12 -2.30
C ALA A 347 -1.58 31.86 -1.42
N VAL A 348 -0.68 30.89 -1.58
CA VAL A 348 -0.81 29.49 -1.14
C VAL A 348 0.27 29.01 -0.18
N LEU A 349 1.45 29.64 -0.04
CA LEU A 349 2.18 29.40 1.21
C LEU A 349 1.30 29.89 2.38
N LEU A 350 0.62 31.03 2.19
CA LEU A 350 -0.40 31.50 3.11
C LEU A 350 -1.68 30.63 3.08
N GLN A 351 -2.26 30.22 1.94
CA GLN A 351 -3.50 29.38 1.95
C GLN A 351 -3.31 27.89 2.28
N CYS A 352 -2.19 27.25 1.95
CA CYS A 352 -1.86 25.89 2.43
C CYS A 352 -1.45 25.92 3.90
N LEU A 353 -0.71 26.93 4.38
CA LEU A 353 -0.55 27.15 5.82
C LEU A 353 -1.90 27.46 6.48
N LEU A 354 -2.72 28.37 5.97
CA LEU A 354 -3.98 28.81 6.60
C LEU A 354 -5.12 27.77 6.54
N ARG A 355 -5.09 26.78 5.63
CA ARG A 355 -6.07 25.68 5.60
C ARG A 355 -5.62 24.41 6.34
N MET A 356 -4.34 24.29 6.67
CA MET A 356 -3.81 23.22 7.54
C MET A 356 -3.42 23.71 8.96
N ILE A 357 -3.43 25.02 9.23
CA ILE A 357 -3.38 25.64 10.58
C ILE A 357 -4.73 25.48 11.27
#